data_AF-A0A838QBW7-F1
#
_entry.id   AF-A0A838QBW7-F1
#
_cell.length_a   1.000
_cell.length_b   1.000
_cell.length_c   1.000
_cell.angle_alpha   90.00
_cell.angle_beta   90.00
_cell.angle_gamma   90.00
#
_symmetry.space_group_name_H-M   'P 1'
#
loop_
_entity.id
_entity.type
_entity.pdbx_description
1 polymer ?
#
loop_
_entity_poly.entity_id
_entity_poly.type
_entity_poly.pdbx_seq_one_letter_code
_entity_poly.pdbx_strand_id
1 'polypeptide(L)'
;EVRSVLHNTRLGKECEFEGLAFDSASSLLVMPCKNVFMKDLKDQLVLYRWYLPVSAAPRMSMLKIPQSTVIGQNAWKGFRPTDITIDPATGNYVMISAREKGLVEITPTGELVRSIPLPGRHPQAEGVAITPSGILIVADEGAGGEPMITLYRWPLVPQ
;
A
#
# COMPACT_ATOMS: atom_id res chain seq x y z
N GLU A 1 12.49 26.63 10.94
CA GLU A 1 12.32 26.65 9.47
C GLU A 1 12.57 25.24 8.95
N VAL A 2 11.57 24.61 8.32
CA VAL A 2 11.74 23.27 7.74
C VAL A 2 12.30 23.46 6.33
N ARG A 3 13.51 22.99 6.06
CA ARG A 3 14.06 22.96 4.70
C ARG A 3 13.42 21.79 3.95
N SER A 4 12.76 22.06 2.84
CA SER A 4 12.27 21.03 1.92
C SER A 4 12.98 21.12 0.58
N VAL A 5 13.14 19.98 -0.09
CA VAL A 5 13.65 19.89 -1.46
C VAL A 5 12.62 19.17 -2.29
N LEU A 6 12.24 19.77 -3.42
CA LEU A 6 11.28 19.16 -4.35
C LEU A 6 12.01 18.24 -5.32
N HIS A 7 11.58 16.99 -5.39
CA HIS A 7 12.08 16.01 -6.34
C HIS A 7 10.92 15.51 -7.21
N ASN A 8 11.03 15.68 -8.54
CA ASN A 8 10.06 15.14 -9.48
C ASN A 8 10.48 13.73 -9.93
N THR A 9 9.70 12.73 -9.55
CA THR A 9 9.95 11.31 -9.90
C THR A 9 9.75 11.02 -11.39
N ARG A 10 9.04 11.90 -12.11
CA ARG A 10 8.59 11.74 -13.51
C ARG A 10 7.61 10.57 -13.75
N LEU A 11 7.11 9.96 -12.68
CA LEU A 11 6.23 8.78 -12.76
C LEU A 11 4.75 9.10 -13.03
N GLY A 12 4.34 10.38 -13.07
CA GLY A 12 2.92 10.75 -13.22
C GLY A 12 2.25 10.31 -14.53
N LYS A 13 3.03 9.90 -15.55
CA LYS A 13 2.51 9.29 -16.78
C LYS A 13 2.44 7.76 -16.72
N GLU A 14 3.07 7.16 -15.71
CA GLU A 14 3.19 5.72 -15.52
C GLU A 14 2.19 5.22 -14.49
N CYS A 15 1.95 6.03 -13.46
CA CYS A 15 1.21 5.62 -12.28
C CYS A 15 0.59 6.79 -11.51
N GLU A 16 -0.60 6.55 -10.94
CA GLU A 16 -1.17 7.34 -9.85
C GLU A 16 -0.83 6.72 -8.49
N PHE A 17 -0.38 7.56 -7.56
CA PHE A 17 0.01 7.17 -6.21
C PHE A 17 -0.88 7.88 -5.19
N GLU A 18 -1.25 7.17 -4.13
CA GLU A 18 -1.97 7.72 -2.97
C GLU A 18 -1.31 7.34 -1.64
N GLY A 19 -0.69 6.16 -1.57
CA GLY A 19 0.05 5.70 -0.39
C GLY A 19 1.57 5.82 -0.52
N LEU A 20 2.25 5.91 0.63
CA LEU A 20 3.70 5.90 0.74
C LEU A 20 4.15 5.33 2.11
N ALA A 21 5.10 4.39 2.09
CA ALA A 21 5.74 3.89 3.30
C ALA A 21 7.27 4.06 3.25
N PHE A 22 7.89 4.29 4.41
CA PHE A 22 9.34 4.29 4.57
C PHE A 22 9.81 2.95 5.15
N ASP A 23 10.55 2.19 4.36
CA ASP A 23 11.28 1.00 4.80
C ASP A 23 12.64 1.41 5.34
N SER A 24 12.75 1.44 6.67
CA SER A 24 13.97 1.83 7.37
C SER A 24 15.10 0.80 7.25
N ALA A 25 14.76 -0.49 7.15
CA ALA A 25 15.75 -1.56 7.01
C ALA A 25 16.48 -1.48 5.68
N SER A 26 15.75 -1.15 4.61
CA SER A 26 16.30 -1.01 3.26
C SER A 26 16.61 0.43 2.84
N SER A 27 16.32 1.41 3.71
CA SER A 27 16.43 2.85 3.44
C SER A 27 15.79 3.24 2.10
N LEU A 28 14.51 2.90 1.93
CA LEU A 28 13.77 3.20 0.71
C LEU A 28 12.33 3.64 0.99
N LEU A 29 11.76 4.37 0.04
CA LEU A 29 10.35 4.71 -0.03
C LEU A 29 9.62 3.68 -0.90
N VAL A 30 8.55 3.10 -0.39
CA VAL A 30 7.67 2.15 -1.10
C VAL A 30 6.38 2.86 -1.48
N MET A 31 6.09 2.91 -2.78
CA MET A 31 4.96 3.63 -3.34
C MET A 31 4.14 2.66 -4.20
N PRO A 32 3.03 2.11 -3.67
CA PRO A 32 2.15 1.25 -4.44
C PRO A 32 1.36 2.05 -5.47
N CYS A 33 1.24 1.48 -6.66
CA CYS A 33 0.52 2.10 -7.76
C CYS A 33 -0.98 1.82 -7.66
N LYS A 34 -1.78 2.87 -7.43
CA LYS A 34 -3.24 2.75 -7.40
C LYS A 34 -3.79 2.45 -8.78
N ASN A 35 -3.43 3.28 -9.75
CA ASN A 35 -3.81 3.13 -11.15
C ASN A 35 -2.57 3.11 -12.04
N VAL A 36 -2.36 1.96 -12.68
CA VAL A 36 -1.26 1.75 -13.63
C VAL A 36 -1.67 2.27 -15.01
N PHE A 37 -0.90 3.21 -15.56
CA PHE A 37 -1.14 3.78 -16.89
C PHE A 37 -0.31 3.11 -17.99
N MET A 38 0.76 2.40 -17.61
CA MET A 38 1.58 1.63 -18.55
C MET A 38 0.86 0.36 -19.03
N LYS A 39 0.77 0.19 -20.36
CA LYS A 39 -0.04 -0.88 -20.99
C LYS A 39 0.44 -2.29 -20.62
N ASP A 40 1.75 -2.49 -20.56
CA ASP A 40 2.41 -3.76 -20.26
C ASP A 40 2.31 -4.18 -18.79
N LEU A 41 1.95 -3.25 -17.89
CA LEU A 41 1.82 -3.50 -16.45
C LEU A 41 0.37 -3.48 -15.95
N LYS A 42 -0.63 -3.39 -16.83
CA LYS A 42 -2.04 -3.25 -16.42
C LYS A 42 -2.57 -4.38 -15.54
N ASP A 43 -2.05 -5.60 -15.73
CA ASP A 43 -2.45 -6.78 -14.96
C ASP A 43 -1.53 -7.05 -13.76
N GLN A 44 -0.75 -6.04 -13.34
CA GLN A 44 0.17 -6.12 -12.21
C GLN A 44 -0.27 -5.17 -11.09
N LEU A 45 -0.08 -5.60 -9.84
CA LEU A 45 0.18 -4.69 -8.74
C LEU A 45 1.65 -4.26 -8.87
N VAL A 46 1.88 -2.95 -8.91
CA VAL A 46 3.22 -2.38 -9.07
C VAL A 46 3.57 -1.55 -7.85
N LEU A 47 4.67 -1.86 -7.18
CA LEU A 47 5.23 -1.03 -6.12
C LEU A 47 6.54 -0.42 -6.63
N TYR A 48 6.60 0.90 -6.66
CA TYR A 48 7.83 1.62 -6.93
C TYR A 48 8.63 1.73 -5.64
N ARG A 49 9.92 1.37 -5.70
CA ARG A 49 10.85 1.43 -4.59
C ARG A 49 11.92 2.46 -4.91
N TRP A 50 11.93 3.56 -4.17
CA TRP A 50 12.86 4.66 -4.35
C TRP A 50 13.87 4.69 -3.23
N TYR A 51 15.12 4.34 -3.54
CA TYR A 51 16.18 4.25 -2.56
C TYR A 51 16.66 5.64 -2.11
N LEU A 52 16.95 5.76 -0.82
CA LEU A 52 17.50 6.96 -0.21
C LEU A 52 19.04 6.88 -0.10
N PRO A 53 19.75 8.02 -0.06
CA PRO A 53 19.22 9.38 -0.16
C PRO A 53 18.68 9.68 -1.57
N VAL A 54 17.65 10.53 -1.65
CA VAL A 54 17.19 11.02 -2.94
C VAL A 54 18.31 11.84 -3.58
N SER A 55 18.67 11.49 -4.80
CA SER A 55 19.70 12.17 -5.58
C SER A 55 19.16 12.60 -6.95
N ALA A 56 19.95 13.38 -7.69
CA ALA A 56 19.62 13.78 -9.05
C ALA A 56 19.49 12.59 -10.03
N ALA A 57 20.12 11.46 -9.71
CA ALA A 57 19.96 10.18 -10.41
C ALA A 57 19.18 9.22 -9.49
N PRO A 58 17.83 9.31 -9.46
CA PRO A 58 17.03 8.51 -8.54
C PRO A 58 17.22 7.02 -8.84
N ARG A 59 17.68 6.28 -7.82
CA ARG A 59 17.72 4.83 -7.88
C ARG A 59 16.31 4.32 -7.58
N MET A 60 15.63 3.87 -8.62
CA MET A 60 14.30 3.28 -8.50
C MET A 60 14.29 1.85 -9.02
N SER A 61 13.45 1.02 -8.41
CA SER A 61 13.11 -0.31 -8.91
C SER A 61 11.62 -0.54 -8.79
N MET A 62 11.09 -1.48 -9.58
CA MET A 62 9.71 -1.93 -9.45
C MET A 62 9.67 -3.32 -8.82
N LEU A 63 8.72 -3.53 -7.92
CA LEU A 63 8.22 -4.84 -7.57
C LEU A 63 6.89 -5.04 -8.31
N LYS A 64 6.74 -6.19 -8.97
CA LYS A 64 5.57 -6.48 -9.83
C LYS A 64 4.99 -7.81 -9.39
N ILE A 65 3.71 -7.81 -9.04
CA ILE A 65 2.98 -9.00 -8.64
C ILE A 65 1.76 -9.12 -9.55
N PRO A 66 1.47 -10.27 -10.16
CA PRO A 66 0.27 -10.44 -10.95
C PRO A 66 -0.98 -10.12 -10.12
N GLN A 67 -1.90 -9.32 -10.66
CA GLN A 67 -3.19 -9.00 -10.01
C GLN A 67 -3.94 -10.27 -9.63
N SER A 68 -3.89 -11.32 -10.47
CA SER A 68 -4.48 -12.63 -10.19
C SER A 68 -3.93 -13.29 -8.93
N THR A 69 -2.65 -13.07 -8.60
CA THR A 69 -2.06 -13.51 -7.34
C THR A 69 -2.58 -12.66 -6.20
N VAL A 70 -2.53 -11.33 -6.35
CA VAL A 70 -2.93 -10.36 -5.31
C VAL A 70 -4.39 -10.50 -4.91
N ILE A 71 -5.32 -10.67 -5.86
CA ILE A 71 -6.73 -10.85 -5.55
C ILE A 71 -7.02 -12.17 -4.82
N GLY A 72 -6.15 -13.17 -4.98
CA GLY A 72 -6.32 -14.48 -4.36
C GLY A 72 -7.67 -15.10 -4.66
N GLN A 73 -8.40 -15.46 -3.60
CA GLN A 73 -9.74 -16.06 -3.70
C GLN A 73 -10.88 -15.03 -3.59
N ASN A 74 -10.56 -13.74 -3.50
CA ASN A 74 -11.57 -12.69 -3.36
C ASN A 74 -12.33 -12.48 -4.66
N ALA A 75 -13.58 -12.02 -4.57
CA ALA A 75 -14.41 -11.69 -5.73
C ALA A 75 -14.04 -10.34 -6.39
N TRP A 76 -12.80 -9.85 -6.17
CA TRP A 76 -12.32 -8.57 -6.69
C TRP A 76 -11.91 -8.69 -8.15
N LYS A 77 -12.06 -7.60 -8.92
CA LYS A 77 -11.62 -7.53 -10.33
C LYS A 77 -10.16 -7.08 -10.49
N GLY A 78 -9.45 -6.94 -9.38
CA GLY A 78 -8.14 -6.31 -9.25
C GLY A 78 -8.08 -5.58 -7.91
N PHE A 79 -6.90 -5.20 -7.47
CA PHE A 79 -6.65 -4.51 -6.21
C PHE A 79 -5.97 -3.16 -6.47
N ARG A 80 -6.58 -2.08 -5.96
CA ARG A 80 -6.13 -0.70 -6.11
C ARG A 80 -5.80 -0.10 -4.76
N PRO A 81 -4.52 -0.12 -4.36
CA PRO A 81 -4.12 0.36 -3.05
C PRO A 81 -4.42 1.84 -2.89
N THR A 82 -5.00 2.22 -1.76
CA THR A 82 -5.18 3.61 -1.32
C THR A 82 -4.09 4.03 -0.34
N ASP A 83 -3.64 3.11 0.52
CA ASP A 83 -2.51 3.36 1.41
C ASP A 83 -1.69 2.09 1.70
N ILE A 84 -0.50 2.27 2.27
CA ILE A 84 0.47 1.23 2.61
C ILE A 84 1.15 1.52 3.95
N THR A 85 1.41 0.46 4.71
CA THR A 85 2.28 0.48 5.88
C THR A 85 3.21 -0.73 5.88
N ILE A 86 4.14 -0.77 6.83
CA ILE A 86 5.06 -1.89 7.02
C ILE A 86 4.76 -2.51 8.37
N ASP A 87 4.54 -3.82 8.39
CA ASP A 87 4.41 -4.56 9.65
C ASP A 87 5.76 -4.52 10.38
N PRO A 88 5.84 -3.90 11.59
CA PRO A 88 7.10 -3.77 12.31
C PRO A 88 7.67 -5.11 12.80
N ALA A 89 6.85 -6.17 12.89
CA ALA A 89 7.31 -7.48 13.34
C ALA A 89 7.93 -8.31 12.21
N THR A 90 7.43 -8.16 10.98
CA THR A 90 7.80 -9.01 9.84
C THR A 90 8.55 -8.28 8.74
N GLY A 91 8.42 -6.94 8.65
CA GLY A 91 8.89 -6.15 7.52
C GLY A 91 8.01 -6.26 6.28
N ASN A 92 6.88 -6.98 6.36
CA ASN A 92 5.98 -7.14 5.23
C ASN A 92 5.23 -5.84 4.90
N TYR A 93 4.92 -5.68 3.62
CA TYR A 93 4.15 -4.55 3.12
C TYR A 93 2.66 -4.86 3.24
N VAL A 94 1.95 -4.03 3.99
CA VAL A 94 0.51 -4.16 4.24
C VAL A 94 -0.20 -3.00 3.55
N MET A 95 -1.07 -3.30 2.60
CA MET A 95 -1.82 -2.33 1.81
C MET A 95 -3.32 -2.48 2.06
N ILE A 96 -4.03 -1.36 2.04
CA ILE A 96 -5.50 -1.31 2.04
C ILE A 96 -6.02 -0.77 0.72
N SER A 97 -7.27 -1.10 0.40
CA SER A 97 -8.01 -0.48 -0.72
C SER A 97 -9.40 -0.06 -0.27
N ALA A 98 -9.71 1.24 -0.42
CA ALA A 98 -11.07 1.76 -0.25
C ALA A 98 -12.06 1.12 -1.25
N ARG A 99 -11.66 0.98 -2.52
CA ARG A 99 -12.55 0.53 -3.59
C ARG A 99 -12.92 -0.95 -3.44
N GLU A 100 -11.92 -1.78 -3.18
CA GLU A 100 -12.09 -3.22 -3.03
C GLU A 100 -12.47 -3.62 -1.60
N LYS A 101 -12.37 -2.70 -0.63
CA LYS A 101 -12.58 -2.93 0.80
C LYS A 101 -11.74 -4.11 1.28
N GLY A 102 -10.47 -4.09 0.91
CA GLY A 102 -9.55 -5.23 1.05
C GLY A 102 -8.26 -4.84 1.74
N LEU A 103 -7.61 -5.83 2.33
CA LEU A 103 -6.26 -5.77 2.87
C LEU A 103 -5.40 -6.84 2.19
N VAL A 104 -4.23 -6.43 1.71
CA VAL A 104 -3.22 -7.30 1.12
C VAL A 104 -1.93 -7.16 1.90
N GLU A 105 -1.31 -8.27 2.25
CA GLU A 105 0.03 -8.35 2.82
C GLU A 105 0.94 -9.11 1.85
N ILE A 106 2.07 -8.51 1.50
CA ILE A 106 3.12 -9.14 0.69
C ILE A 106 4.48 -9.00 1.38
N THR A 107 5.38 -9.93 1.11
CA THR A 107 6.78 -9.80 1.54
C THR A 107 7.50 -8.72 0.72
N PRO A 108 8.66 -8.21 1.18
CA PRO A 108 9.48 -7.28 0.39
C PRO A 108 9.97 -7.84 -0.96
N THR A 109 9.93 -9.16 -1.15
CA THR A 109 10.25 -9.85 -2.41
C THR A 109 9.02 -10.07 -3.30
N GLY A 110 7.82 -9.71 -2.85
CA GLY A 110 6.57 -9.78 -3.62
C GLY A 110 5.79 -11.08 -3.48
N GLU A 111 6.15 -11.92 -2.51
CA GLU A 111 5.37 -13.12 -2.20
C GLU A 111 4.10 -12.72 -1.44
N LEU A 112 2.97 -13.30 -1.82
CA LEU A 112 1.70 -13.04 -1.16
C LEU A 112 1.65 -13.75 0.19
N VAL A 113 1.38 -12.99 1.26
CA VAL A 113 1.18 -13.50 2.62
C VAL A 113 -0.31 -13.56 2.95
N ARG A 114 -1.05 -12.50 2.63
CA ARG A 114 -2.50 -12.42 2.89
C ARG A 114 -3.22 -11.59 1.83
N SER A 115 -4.44 -11.99 1.51
CA SER A 115 -5.38 -11.20 0.70
C SER A 115 -6.79 -11.46 1.22
N ILE A 116 -7.34 -10.52 1.99
CA ILE A 116 -8.63 -10.67 2.68
C ILE A 116 -9.50 -9.43 2.56
N PRO A 117 -10.84 -9.55 2.67
CA PRO A 117 -11.70 -8.40 2.90
C PRO A 117 -11.31 -7.71 4.21
N LEU A 118 -11.35 -6.38 4.20
CA LEU A 118 -11.19 -5.59 5.41
C LEU A 118 -12.43 -5.78 6.28
N PRO A 119 -12.30 -6.20 7.55
CA PRO A 119 -13.44 -6.46 8.42
C PRO A 119 -14.18 -5.16 8.76
N GLY A 120 -15.43 -5.26 9.22
CA GLY A 120 -16.20 -4.07 9.64
C GLY A 120 -16.68 -3.20 8.48
N ARG A 121 -17.00 -1.95 8.77
CA ARG A 121 -17.56 -0.99 7.81
C ARG A 121 -16.52 0.07 7.45
N HIS A 122 -15.91 -0.12 6.28
CA HIS A 122 -14.95 0.82 5.69
C HIS A 122 -15.50 1.37 4.37
N PRO A 123 -16.27 2.48 4.40
CA PRO A 123 -16.78 3.08 3.18
C PRO A 123 -15.68 3.72 2.32
N GLN A 124 -14.58 4.20 2.93
CA GLN A 124 -13.50 4.89 2.23
C GLN A 124 -12.21 4.88 3.08
N ALA A 125 -11.57 3.71 3.19
CA ALA A 125 -10.33 3.54 3.93
C ALA A 125 -9.14 4.13 3.16
N GLU A 126 -8.56 5.21 3.67
CA GLU A 126 -7.50 6.01 3.02
C GLU A 126 -6.22 6.10 3.86
N GLY A 127 -6.21 5.56 5.07
CA GLY A 127 -5.03 5.54 5.93
C GLY A 127 -4.86 4.21 6.65
N VAL A 128 -3.63 3.70 6.72
CA VAL A 128 -3.29 2.49 7.47
C VAL A 128 -1.98 2.63 8.25
N ALA A 129 -1.96 2.17 9.50
CA ALA A 129 -0.75 2.07 10.31
C ALA A 129 -0.79 0.83 11.20
N ILE A 130 0.37 0.25 11.50
CA ILE A 130 0.50 -0.85 12.45
C ILE A 130 1.42 -0.39 13.59
N THR A 131 0.95 -0.52 14.82
CA THR A 131 1.76 -0.23 16.00
C THR A 131 2.70 -1.40 16.32
N PRO A 132 3.86 -1.16 16.98
CA PRO A 132 4.71 -2.23 17.49
C PRO A 132 4.02 -3.18 18.48
N SER A 133 2.91 -2.74 19.09
CA SER A 133 2.09 -3.54 20.01
C SER A 133 1.04 -4.41 19.32
N GLY A 134 1.02 -4.47 17.98
CA GLY A 134 0.10 -5.32 17.23
C GLY A 134 -1.31 -4.73 17.15
N ILE A 135 -1.44 -3.42 16.91
CA ILE A 135 -2.70 -2.78 16.59
C ILE A 135 -2.65 -2.29 15.15
N LEU A 136 -3.60 -2.74 14.33
CA LEU A 136 -3.85 -2.17 13.01
C LEU A 136 -4.85 -1.01 13.17
N ILE A 137 -4.45 0.16 12.69
CA ILE A 137 -5.23 1.39 12.68
C ILE A 137 -5.65 1.66 11.24
N VAL A 138 -6.94 1.82 11.00
CA VAL A 138 -7.48 2.20 9.70
C VAL A 138 -8.25 3.51 9.84
N ALA A 139 -7.96 4.48 8.98
CA ALA A 139 -8.67 5.75 8.88
C ALA A 139 -9.59 5.76 7.65
N ASP A 140 -10.86 6.11 7.87
CA ASP A 140 -11.87 6.32 6.83
C ASP A 140 -12.25 7.79 6.72
N GLU A 141 -12.36 8.30 5.49
CA GLU A 141 -12.85 9.66 5.20
C GLU A 141 -14.39 9.77 5.28
N GLY A 142 -15.09 8.66 5.46
CA GLY A 142 -16.54 8.63 5.69
C GLY A 142 -17.42 8.65 4.44
N ALA A 143 -16.86 8.89 3.23
CA ALA A 143 -17.59 8.92 1.96
C ALA A 143 -18.86 9.81 1.97
N GLY A 144 -18.74 11.01 2.55
CA GLY A 144 -19.86 11.95 2.76
C GLY A 144 -20.65 11.71 4.05
N GLY A 145 -20.32 10.66 4.81
CA GLY A 145 -20.70 10.47 6.21
C GLY A 145 -19.61 10.94 7.18
N GLU A 146 -19.66 10.44 8.42
CA GLU A 146 -18.67 10.77 9.44
C GLU A 146 -17.35 10.00 9.20
N PRO A 147 -16.19 10.68 9.24
CA PRO A 147 -14.90 10.01 9.19
C PRO A 147 -14.67 9.21 10.48
N MET A 148 -13.96 8.09 10.36
CA MET A 148 -13.77 7.16 11.47
C MET A 148 -12.32 6.67 11.56
N ILE A 149 -11.87 6.37 12.76
CA ILE A 149 -10.67 5.56 13.00
C ILE A 149 -11.12 4.25 13.62
N THR A 150 -10.74 3.14 13.01
CA THR A 150 -11.04 1.80 13.52
C THR A 150 -9.76 1.09 13.94
N LEU A 151 -9.80 0.42 15.09
CA LEU A 151 -8.67 -0.32 15.66
C LEU A 151 -8.96 -1.81 15.62
N TYR A 152 -7.99 -2.58 15.13
CA TYR A 152 -8.01 -4.04 15.11
C TYR A 152 -6.80 -4.60 15.83
N ARG A 153 -6.95 -5.81 16.38
CA ARG A 153 -5.76 -6.62 16.72
C ARG A 153 -5.07 -7.04 15.43
N TRP A 154 -3.75 -6.92 15.38
CA TRP A 154 -2.89 -7.33 14.28
C TRP A 154 -2.01 -8.51 14.71
N PRO A 155 -1.83 -9.55 13.87
CA PRO A 155 -2.39 -9.74 12.53
C PRO A 155 -3.90 -10.00 12.53
N LEU A 156 -4.57 -9.60 11.45
CA LEU A 156 -5.96 -10.01 11.21
C LEU A 156 -6.00 -11.52 10.96
N VAL A 157 -6.78 -12.23 11.76
CA VAL A 157 -7.02 -13.67 11.60
C VAL A 157 -8.31 -13.84 10.79
N PRO A 158 -8.31 -14.62 9.68
CA PRO A 158 -9.53 -14.96 8.96
C PRO A 158 -10.54 -15.61 9.92
N GLN A 159 -11.80 -15.20 9.84
CA GLN A 159 -12.91 -15.89 10.51
C GLN A 159 -13.35 -17.11 9.71
#